data_AF-A0A0N7ZB56-F1
#
_entry.id   AF-A0A0N7ZB56-F1
#
_cell.length_a   1.000
_cell.length_b   1.000
_cell.length_c   1.000
_cell.angle_alpha   90.00
_cell.angle_beta   90.00
_cell.angle_gamma   90.00
#
_symmetry.space_group_name_H-M   'P 1'
#
loop_
_entity.id
_entity.type
_entity.pdbx_description
1 polymer ?
#
loop_
_entity_poly.entity_id
_entity_poly.type
_entity_poly.pdbx_seq_one_letter_code
_entity_poly.pdbx_strand_id
1 'polypeptide(L)'
;MKRNVAAKYSALRMTPNRILPWVYLGVMTYTYLVGELSHFLLGIVSRPMSQELHYGDLACLPNPEAATQSGSCREIYNETQCITFLEEDDGSTDSSSNTTTCIWNYSGLGLQYQVLAGPAFVAVFTTSGVLIGAIADRFNRKVVVTICCGVLTLATGMTGAAMNYWQLVILRMLMGAGESSFTPVCSSMISDLFPESIRALALGIFNWGIYLGYGLSYAVGNFVTAADIGGLGWRWSYIITGIGGVVATLLLLLVVREPPRGAQSEPGGNKREVEKETNFTEGSRITGETVGVSSEVLVDESTKSSLKDVVKSLFKPPVVCLAFAACLRHTAGFSWAYNTQLYFLTYYPDFNLGLWVTGCSIIGGSLGVAVGGFVSDRLVKRLGLRARLYVLAGSQFVATPFAAGVLFFPPPGAFFSLLAAYIFGKGAFLF
;
A
#
# COMPACT_ATOMS: atom_id res chain seq x y z
N MET A 1 42.86 -5.65 9.49
CA MET A 1 41.61 -6.16 8.87
C MET A 1 40.59 -5.07 8.51
N LYS A 2 40.42 -3.98 9.28
CA LYS A 2 39.47 -2.87 8.96
C LYS A 2 39.88 -1.95 7.78
N ARG A 3 41.18 -1.83 7.45
CA ARG A 3 41.67 -0.99 6.32
C ARG A 3 41.35 -1.55 4.92
N ASN A 4 41.23 -2.87 4.78
CA ASN A 4 40.95 -3.49 3.47
C ASN A 4 39.46 -3.42 3.07
N VAL A 5 38.58 -3.16 4.03
CA VAL A 5 37.14 -2.92 3.76
C VAL A 5 36.97 -1.52 3.16
N ALA A 6 37.59 -0.50 3.76
CA ALA A 6 37.53 0.88 3.24
C ALA A 6 38.10 1.02 1.82
N ALA A 7 39.17 0.31 1.47
CA ALA A 7 39.72 0.29 0.10
C ALA A 7 38.75 -0.37 -0.91
N LYS A 8 38.08 -1.48 -0.53
CA LYS A 8 37.07 -2.15 -1.38
C LYS A 8 35.81 -1.30 -1.58
N TYR A 9 35.48 -0.42 -0.62
CA TYR A 9 34.39 0.56 -0.75
C TYR A 9 34.80 1.88 -1.42
N SER A 10 36.08 2.25 -1.42
CA SER A 10 36.58 3.39 -2.21
C SER A 10 36.45 3.15 -3.72
N ALA A 11 36.52 1.88 -4.16
CA ALA A 11 36.24 1.48 -5.53
C ALA A 11 34.74 1.57 -5.92
N LEU A 12 33.83 1.70 -4.96
CA LEU A 12 32.40 1.96 -5.19
C LEU A 12 32.07 3.46 -5.23
N ARG A 13 33.01 4.36 -4.93
CA ARG A 13 32.83 5.82 -5.14
C ARG A 13 32.84 6.23 -6.61
N MET A 14 33.08 5.31 -7.54
CA MET A 14 33.10 5.57 -8.97
C MET A 14 32.63 4.34 -9.77
N THR A 15 31.36 3.98 -9.69
CA THR A 15 30.70 3.39 -10.86
C THR A 15 29.81 4.46 -11.49
N PRO A 16 30.12 4.92 -12.72
CA PRO A 16 29.33 5.92 -13.44
C PRO A 16 28.04 5.31 -14.01
N ASN A 17 27.46 4.32 -13.32
CA ASN A 17 26.25 3.66 -13.78
C ASN A 17 25.05 4.37 -13.17
N ARG A 18 24.72 5.54 -13.74
CA ARG A 18 23.51 6.31 -13.41
C ARG A 18 22.23 5.47 -13.47
N ILE A 19 22.26 4.34 -14.17
CA ILE A 19 21.14 3.42 -14.39
C ILE A 19 20.87 2.52 -13.17
N LEU A 20 21.89 2.16 -12.40
CA LEU A 20 21.76 1.14 -11.35
C LEU A 20 20.78 1.51 -10.21
N PRO A 21 20.76 2.76 -9.68
CA PRO A 21 19.75 3.18 -8.71
C PRO A 21 18.33 3.08 -9.26
N TRP A 22 18.11 3.36 -10.54
CA TRP A 22 16.80 3.23 -11.19
C TRP A 22 16.37 1.78 -11.35
N VAL A 23 17.31 0.87 -11.62
CA VAL A 23 17.02 -0.58 -11.62
C VAL A 23 16.58 -1.04 -10.23
N TYR A 24 17.27 -0.60 -9.18
CA TYR A 24 16.88 -0.94 -7.80
C TYR A 24 15.50 -0.38 -7.44
N LEU A 25 15.23 0.87 -7.82
CA LEU A 25 13.93 1.49 -7.65
C LEU A 25 12.85 0.70 -8.41
N GLY A 26 13.12 0.27 -9.64
CA GLY A 26 12.20 -0.55 -10.43
C GLY A 26 11.85 -1.87 -9.74
N VAL A 27 12.86 -2.58 -9.19
CA VAL A 27 12.65 -3.83 -8.44
C VAL A 27 11.85 -3.58 -7.16
N MET A 28 12.16 -2.53 -6.41
CA MET A 28 11.40 -2.15 -5.19
C MET A 28 9.94 -1.79 -5.52
N THR A 29 9.73 -1.05 -6.62
CA THR A 29 8.40 -0.66 -7.10
C THR A 29 7.60 -1.88 -7.55
N TYR A 30 8.23 -2.81 -8.29
CA TYR A 30 7.61 -4.07 -8.70
C TYR A 30 7.24 -4.93 -7.49
N THR A 31 8.13 -5.02 -6.49
CA THR A 31 7.83 -5.73 -5.24
C THR A 31 6.62 -5.12 -4.55
N TYR A 32 6.57 -3.79 -4.47
CA TYR A 32 5.48 -3.11 -3.80
C TYR A 32 4.16 -3.30 -4.54
N LEU A 33 4.19 -3.22 -5.88
CA LEU A 33 3.07 -3.55 -6.76
C LEU A 33 2.51 -4.94 -6.50
N VAL A 34 3.37 -5.97 -6.47
CA VAL A 34 2.93 -7.35 -6.24
C VAL A 34 2.36 -7.53 -4.83
N GLY A 35 2.93 -6.84 -3.84
CA GLY A 35 2.40 -6.85 -2.48
C GLY A 35 0.99 -6.29 -2.41
N GLU A 36 0.78 -5.10 -2.97
CA GLU A 36 -0.52 -4.41 -2.98
C GLU A 36 -1.54 -5.17 -3.85
N LEU A 37 -1.09 -5.79 -4.95
CA LEU A 37 -1.89 -6.72 -5.73
C LEU A 37 -2.41 -7.87 -4.86
N SER A 38 -1.51 -8.53 -4.11
CA SER A 38 -1.86 -9.63 -3.21
C SER A 38 -2.82 -9.17 -2.10
N HIS A 39 -2.57 -7.99 -1.55
CA HIS A 39 -3.36 -7.38 -0.50
C HIS A 39 -4.82 -7.23 -0.92
N PHE A 40 -5.07 -6.53 -2.04
CA PHE A 40 -6.42 -6.15 -2.44
C PHE A 40 -7.20 -7.24 -3.17
N LEU A 41 -6.52 -8.31 -3.61
CA LEU A 41 -7.15 -9.42 -4.32
C LEU A 41 -8.32 -10.03 -3.55
N LEU A 42 -8.23 -10.08 -2.21
CA LEU A 42 -9.30 -10.59 -1.34
C LEU A 42 -10.63 -9.87 -1.57
N GLY A 43 -10.62 -8.55 -1.77
CA GLY A 43 -11.84 -7.78 -2.01
C GLY A 43 -12.51 -8.10 -3.36
N ILE A 44 -11.75 -8.67 -4.30
CA ILE A 44 -12.22 -8.97 -5.65
C ILE A 44 -12.78 -10.38 -5.72
N VAL A 45 -12.10 -11.34 -5.09
CA VAL A 45 -12.46 -12.76 -5.15
C VAL A 45 -13.24 -13.25 -3.94
N SER A 46 -13.68 -12.35 -3.04
CA SER A 46 -14.36 -12.72 -1.79
C SER A 46 -15.59 -13.58 -2.00
N ARG A 47 -16.42 -13.27 -3.01
CA ARG A 47 -17.65 -14.01 -3.32
C ARG A 47 -17.37 -15.46 -3.74
N PRO A 48 -16.63 -15.74 -4.83
CA PRO A 48 -16.31 -17.12 -5.20
C PRO A 48 -15.51 -17.87 -4.12
N MET A 49 -14.61 -17.17 -3.41
CA MET A 49 -13.89 -17.75 -2.27
C MET A 49 -14.83 -18.17 -1.13
N SER A 50 -15.84 -17.36 -0.81
CA SER A 50 -16.82 -17.65 0.24
C SER A 50 -17.76 -18.80 -0.13
N GLN A 51 -18.08 -18.94 -1.42
CA GLN A 51 -18.93 -20.01 -1.93
C GLN A 51 -18.23 -21.36 -1.87
N GLU A 52 -16.93 -21.42 -2.19
CA GLU A 52 -16.17 -22.67 -2.12
C GLU A 52 -15.83 -23.08 -0.67
N LEU A 53 -15.50 -22.11 0.18
CA LEU A 53 -15.03 -22.35 1.56
C LEU A 53 -16.13 -22.25 2.62
N HIS A 54 -17.36 -21.98 2.20
CA HIS A 54 -18.57 -21.90 3.01
C HIS A 54 -18.42 -21.00 4.26
N TYR A 55 -18.20 -19.71 4.04
CA TYR A 55 -18.01 -18.74 5.12
C TYR A 55 -18.72 -17.40 4.82
N GLY A 56 -19.11 -16.67 5.85
CA GLY A 56 -19.81 -15.38 5.72
C GLY A 56 -21.33 -15.51 5.59
N ASP A 57 -21.97 -14.46 5.08
CA ASP A 57 -23.43 -14.35 5.04
C ASP A 57 -24.00 -14.99 3.75
N LEU A 58 -25.12 -15.69 3.91
CA LEU A 58 -25.93 -16.24 2.82
C LEU A 58 -26.89 -15.16 2.28
N ALA A 59 -27.13 -15.17 0.97
CA ALA A 59 -28.09 -14.31 0.31
C ALA A 59 -28.71 -14.99 -0.92
N CYS A 60 -29.86 -14.49 -1.38
CA CYS A 60 -30.45 -14.87 -2.65
C CYS A 60 -29.74 -14.09 -3.78
N LEU A 61 -29.07 -14.82 -4.68
CA LEU A 61 -28.17 -14.27 -5.68
C LEU A 61 -28.60 -14.67 -7.08
N PRO A 62 -28.37 -13.85 -8.12
CA PRO A 62 -28.65 -14.25 -9.50
C PRO A 62 -27.76 -15.44 -9.90
N ASN A 63 -28.35 -16.39 -10.61
CA ASN A 63 -27.65 -17.55 -11.13
C ASN A 63 -26.77 -17.14 -12.33
N PRO A 64 -25.44 -17.32 -12.26
CA PRO A 64 -24.54 -16.97 -13.36
C PRO A 64 -24.78 -17.79 -14.64
N GLU A 65 -25.42 -18.97 -14.54
CA GLU A 65 -25.73 -19.84 -15.68
C GLU A 65 -27.06 -19.49 -16.36
N ALA A 66 -27.94 -18.76 -15.67
CA ALA A 66 -29.21 -18.29 -16.21
C ALA A 66 -28.97 -17.04 -17.08
N ALA A 67 -28.55 -17.24 -18.32
CA ALA A 67 -28.46 -16.17 -19.29
C ALA A 67 -29.89 -15.63 -19.57
N THR A 68 -30.09 -14.32 -19.38
CA THR A 68 -31.15 -13.46 -19.97
C THR A 68 -32.40 -13.08 -19.18
N GLN A 69 -32.64 -13.53 -17.95
CA GLN A 69 -33.76 -13.00 -17.16
C GLN A 69 -33.29 -12.23 -15.93
N SER A 70 -33.37 -10.90 -16.03
CA SER A 70 -33.10 -9.97 -14.93
C SER A 70 -34.29 -9.95 -13.97
N GLY A 71 -34.54 -11.08 -13.32
CA GLY A 71 -35.38 -11.15 -12.12
C GLY A 71 -34.61 -10.56 -10.95
N SER A 72 -35.19 -9.59 -10.24
CA SER A 72 -34.56 -8.98 -9.06
C SER A 72 -34.57 -9.97 -7.89
N CYS A 73 -33.54 -10.83 -7.78
CA CYS A 73 -33.29 -11.68 -6.60
C CYS A 73 -33.00 -10.85 -5.31
N ARG A 74 -33.18 -9.52 -5.36
CA ARG A 74 -32.60 -8.52 -4.46
C ARG A 74 -33.50 -8.16 -3.28
N GLU A 75 -34.80 -8.40 -3.40
CA GLU A 75 -35.79 -8.13 -2.34
C GLU A 75 -36.06 -9.36 -1.45
N ILE A 76 -35.26 -10.41 -1.63
CA ILE A 76 -35.41 -11.68 -0.95
C ILE A 76 -34.34 -11.81 0.12
N TYR A 77 -34.77 -11.76 1.39
CA TYR A 77 -33.88 -11.77 2.55
C TYR A 77 -33.81 -13.13 3.24
N ASN A 78 -34.81 -13.98 3.03
CA ASN A 78 -34.92 -15.27 3.70
C ASN A 78 -34.72 -16.43 2.72
N GLU A 79 -34.11 -17.50 3.20
CA GLU A 79 -33.90 -18.74 2.46
C GLU A 79 -35.23 -19.28 1.91
N THR A 80 -36.27 -19.35 2.75
CA THR A 80 -37.59 -19.86 2.34
C THR A 80 -38.20 -19.02 1.23
N GLN A 81 -38.04 -17.69 1.28
CA GLN A 81 -38.52 -16.78 0.24
C GLN A 81 -37.76 -16.98 -1.08
N CYS A 82 -36.45 -17.22 -0.99
CA CYS A 82 -35.62 -17.52 -2.15
C CYS A 82 -36.08 -18.82 -2.78
N ILE A 83 -36.22 -19.89 -1.99
CA ILE A 83 -36.67 -21.21 -2.46
C ILE A 83 -38.07 -21.13 -3.06
N THR A 84 -39.04 -20.45 -2.45
CA THR A 84 -40.38 -20.28 -3.06
C THR A 84 -40.33 -19.51 -4.36
N PHE A 85 -39.43 -18.51 -4.49
CA PHE A 85 -39.24 -17.80 -5.76
C PHE A 85 -38.63 -18.73 -6.83
N LEU A 86 -37.75 -19.66 -6.44
CA LEU A 86 -37.24 -20.70 -7.35
C LEU A 86 -38.34 -21.64 -7.82
N GLU A 87 -39.26 -22.01 -6.94
CA GLU A 87 -40.40 -22.88 -7.25
C GLU A 87 -41.44 -22.18 -8.14
N GLU A 88 -41.64 -20.86 -7.99
CA GLU A 88 -42.54 -20.05 -8.83
C GLU A 88 -42.01 -19.86 -10.26
N ASP A 89 -40.69 -19.71 -10.44
CA ASP A 89 -40.02 -19.56 -11.74
C ASP A 89 -40.11 -20.84 -12.60
N ASP A 90 -40.04 -22.01 -11.93
CA ASP A 90 -40.13 -23.36 -12.54
C ASP A 90 -41.57 -23.69 -13.04
N GLY A 91 -42.57 -22.89 -12.66
CA GLY A 91 -43.96 -23.00 -13.11
C GLY A 91 -44.24 -22.44 -14.52
N SER A 92 -43.23 -21.87 -15.18
CA SER A 92 -43.34 -21.39 -16.57
C SER A 92 -43.28 -22.56 -17.56
N THR A 93 -44.27 -22.63 -18.44
CA THR A 93 -44.59 -23.79 -19.29
C THR A 93 -43.68 -23.92 -20.54
N ASP A 94 -42.41 -23.54 -20.43
CA ASP A 94 -41.42 -23.66 -21.52
C ASP A 94 -40.28 -24.60 -21.12
N SER A 95 -40.52 -25.89 -21.34
CA SER A 95 -39.60 -26.99 -21.13
C SER A 95 -38.44 -27.02 -22.16
N SER A 96 -37.58 -25.99 -22.16
CA SER A 96 -36.32 -26.04 -22.93
C SER A 96 -35.08 -25.37 -22.31
N SER A 97 -35.15 -24.90 -21.06
CA SER A 97 -33.96 -24.58 -20.26
C SER A 97 -34.27 -24.59 -18.76
N ASN A 98 -34.03 -25.73 -18.08
CA ASN A 98 -34.13 -25.86 -16.62
C ASN A 98 -32.99 -25.11 -15.91
N THR A 99 -32.99 -23.79 -15.93
CA THR A 99 -31.99 -23.00 -15.20
C THR A 99 -32.69 -21.99 -14.31
N THR A 100 -32.66 -22.23 -13.00
CA THR A 100 -33.27 -21.35 -11.99
C THR A 100 -32.63 -19.97 -12.02
N THR A 101 -33.43 -18.90 -12.01
CA THR A 101 -32.94 -17.52 -12.13
C THR A 101 -32.13 -17.05 -10.91
N CYS A 102 -32.47 -17.54 -9.71
CA CYS A 102 -31.77 -17.20 -8.47
C CYS A 102 -31.18 -18.45 -7.79
N ILE A 103 -30.26 -18.26 -6.85
CA ILE A 103 -29.68 -19.31 -6.00
C ILE A 103 -29.43 -18.78 -4.59
N TRP A 104 -29.68 -19.59 -3.57
CA TRP A 104 -29.33 -19.27 -2.18
C TRP A 104 -27.88 -19.68 -1.92
N ASN A 105 -26.96 -18.72 -1.79
CA ASN A 105 -25.53 -19.01 -1.65
C ASN A 105 -24.77 -17.89 -0.89
N TYR A 106 -23.50 -18.14 -0.57
CA TYR A 106 -22.64 -17.18 0.10
C TYR A 106 -22.41 -15.92 -0.76
N SER A 107 -22.62 -14.77 -0.14
CA SER A 107 -22.57 -13.45 -0.78
C SER A 107 -21.16 -12.87 -0.92
N GLY A 108 -20.19 -13.37 -0.16
CA GLY A 108 -18.89 -12.75 0.02
C GLY A 108 -18.89 -11.58 1.03
N LEU A 109 -19.98 -11.41 1.79
CA LEU A 109 -20.12 -10.45 2.89
C LEU A 109 -20.18 -11.14 4.26
N GLY A 110 -20.39 -10.35 5.30
CA GLY A 110 -20.57 -10.80 6.67
C GLY A 110 -19.37 -10.55 7.55
N LEU A 111 -19.54 -10.84 8.85
CA LEU A 111 -18.52 -10.57 9.85
C LEU A 111 -17.21 -11.30 9.56
N GLN A 112 -17.28 -12.54 9.08
CA GLN A 112 -16.12 -13.36 8.73
C GLN A 112 -15.30 -12.74 7.59
N TYR A 113 -15.98 -12.23 6.55
CA TYR A 113 -15.31 -11.48 5.49
C TYR A 113 -14.69 -10.17 6.01
N GLN A 114 -15.41 -9.40 6.82
CA GLN A 114 -14.90 -8.13 7.36
C GLN A 114 -13.69 -8.35 8.27
N VAL A 115 -13.64 -9.46 9.02
CA VAL A 115 -12.47 -9.87 9.82
C VAL A 115 -11.26 -10.11 8.93
N LEU A 116 -11.41 -10.81 7.80
CA LEU A 116 -10.34 -11.02 6.82
C LEU A 116 -9.90 -9.73 6.13
N ALA A 117 -10.85 -8.90 5.72
CA ALA A 117 -10.60 -7.66 4.97
C ALA A 117 -9.91 -6.58 5.81
N GLY A 118 -10.23 -6.49 7.10
CA GLY A 118 -9.68 -5.45 7.98
C GLY A 118 -8.81 -6.01 9.13
N PRO A 119 -9.41 -6.40 10.27
CA PRO A 119 -8.69 -6.70 11.52
C PRO A 119 -7.55 -7.72 11.39
N ALA A 120 -7.76 -8.83 10.68
CA ALA A 120 -6.77 -9.90 10.57
C ALA A 120 -5.47 -9.41 9.92
N PHE A 121 -5.58 -8.57 8.90
CA PHE A 121 -4.43 -7.97 8.24
C PHE A 121 -3.86 -6.80 9.05
N VAL A 122 -4.70 -5.81 9.37
CA VAL A 122 -4.25 -4.50 9.89
C VAL A 122 -3.61 -4.61 11.28
N ALA A 123 -4.12 -5.48 12.16
CA ALA A 123 -3.56 -5.67 13.49
C ALA A 123 -2.12 -6.21 13.43
N VAL A 124 -1.89 -7.20 12.57
CA VAL A 124 -0.55 -7.81 12.40
C VAL A 124 0.37 -6.90 11.60
N PHE A 125 -0.14 -6.25 10.55
CA PHE A 125 0.62 -5.27 9.76
C PHE A 125 1.15 -4.13 10.65
N THR A 126 0.31 -3.57 11.51
CA THR A 126 0.68 -2.44 12.36
C THR A 126 1.69 -2.85 13.44
N THR A 127 1.44 -3.97 14.13
CA THR A 127 2.35 -4.45 15.19
C THR A 127 3.68 -4.93 14.62
N SER A 128 3.66 -5.66 13.51
CA SER A 128 4.86 -6.13 12.82
C SER A 128 5.65 -4.99 12.21
N GLY A 129 5.00 -3.96 11.65
CA GLY A 129 5.68 -2.80 11.06
C GLY A 129 6.58 -2.07 12.05
N VAL A 130 6.13 -1.92 13.31
CA VAL A 130 6.95 -1.31 14.37
C VAL A 130 8.17 -2.19 14.69
N LEU A 131 7.97 -3.50 14.84
CA LEU A 131 9.05 -4.44 15.15
C LEU A 131 10.06 -4.54 14.01
N ILE A 132 9.58 -4.68 12.77
CA ILE A 132 10.40 -4.82 11.58
C ILE A 132 11.15 -3.52 11.27
N GLY A 133 10.53 -2.35 11.50
CA GLY A 133 11.23 -1.06 11.44
C GLY A 133 12.45 -1.02 12.36
N ALA A 134 12.26 -1.41 13.63
CA ALA A 134 13.37 -1.48 14.60
C ALA A 134 14.45 -2.52 14.22
N ILE A 135 14.06 -3.62 13.58
CA ILE A 135 14.99 -4.63 13.03
C ILE A 135 15.76 -4.04 11.83
N ALA A 136 15.08 -3.38 10.90
CA ALA A 136 15.69 -2.77 9.72
C ALA A 136 16.73 -1.70 10.08
N ASP A 137 16.53 -1.00 11.19
CA ASP A 137 17.50 -0.04 11.72
C ASP A 137 18.77 -0.71 12.26
N ARG A 138 18.76 -1.99 12.62
CA ARG A 138 19.92 -2.70 13.17
C ARG A 138 20.57 -3.67 12.20
N PHE A 139 19.78 -4.19 11.27
CA PHE A 139 20.20 -5.22 10.31
C PHE A 139 20.29 -4.65 8.89
N ASN A 140 20.71 -5.50 7.96
CA ASN A 140 20.78 -5.16 6.54
C ASN A 140 19.35 -5.02 5.97
N ARG A 141 18.99 -3.82 5.48
CA ARG A 141 17.63 -3.50 5.02
C ARG A 141 17.21 -4.37 3.85
N LYS A 142 18.10 -4.63 2.89
CA LYS A 142 17.87 -5.59 1.80
C LYS A 142 17.46 -6.96 2.34
N VAL A 143 18.17 -7.50 3.33
CA VAL A 143 17.86 -8.83 3.87
C VAL A 143 16.48 -8.83 4.54
N VAL A 144 16.20 -7.81 5.35
CA VAL A 144 14.91 -7.66 6.03
C VAL A 144 13.77 -7.62 5.01
N VAL A 145 13.82 -6.73 4.01
CA VAL A 145 12.75 -6.61 3.00
C VAL A 145 12.61 -7.88 2.16
N THR A 146 13.72 -8.57 1.86
CA THR A 146 13.68 -9.82 1.08
C THR A 146 12.99 -10.95 1.85
N ILE A 147 13.30 -11.11 3.14
CA ILE A 147 12.63 -12.12 3.99
C ILE A 147 11.14 -11.81 4.10
N CYS A 148 10.79 -10.55 4.35
CA CYS A 148 9.40 -10.14 4.49
C CYS A 148 8.61 -10.32 3.17
N CYS A 149 9.24 -10.01 2.02
CA CYS A 149 8.70 -10.32 0.70
C CYS A 149 8.50 -11.82 0.48
N GLY A 150 9.44 -12.65 0.95
CA GLY A 150 9.32 -14.11 0.90
C GLY A 150 8.16 -14.63 1.74
N VAL A 151 7.96 -14.10 2.96
CA VAL A 151 6.81 -14.43 3.83
C VAL A 151 5.50 -14.05 3.16
N LEU A 152 5.40 -12.83 2.61
CA LEU A 152 4.21 -12.37 1.87
C LEU A 152 3.93 -13.27 0.66
N THR A 153 4.95 -13.59 -0.11
CA THR A 153 4.86 -14.44 -1.31
C THR A 153 4.38 -15.84 -0.96
N LEU A 154 4.95 -16.45 0.08
CA LEU A 154 4.55 -17.76 0.55
C LEU A 154 3.10 -17.76 1.02
N ALA A 155 2.72 -16.77 1.84
CA ALA A 155 1.34 -16.64 2.33
C ALA A 155 0.35 -16.43 1.18
N THR A 156 0.72 -15.64 0.16
CA THR A 156 -0.09 -15.41 -1.05
C THR A 156 -0.31 -16.70 -1.82
N GLY A 157 0.75 -17.45 -2.12
CA GLY A 157 0.64 -18.74 -2.82
C GLY A 157 -0.16 -19.77 -2.04
N MET A 158 0.07 -19.88 -0.72
CA MET A 158 -0.68 -20.78 0.16
C MET A 158 -2.16 -20.40 0.30
N THR A 159 -2.52 -19.13 0.09
CA THR A 159 -3.93 -18.69 0.08
C THR A 159 -4.68 -19.34 -1.09
N GLY A 160 -4.03 -19.49 -2.25
CA GLY A 160 -4.58 -20.24 -3.38
C GLY A 160 -4.79 -21.74 -3.08
N ALA A 161 -4.14 -22.29 -2.07
CA ALA A 161 -4.29 -23.68 -1.63
C ALA A 161 -5.15 -23.82 -0.34
N ALA A 162 -5.73 -22.74 0.17
CA ALA A 162 -6.50 -22.77 1.41
C ALA A 162 -7.79 -23.59 1.24
N MET A 163 -8.09 -24.44 2.22
CA MET A 163 -9.26 -25.33 2.23
C MET A 163 -10.28 -24.96 3.31
N ASN A 164 -9.94 -24.05 4.22
CA ASN A 164 -10.81 -23.68 5.34
C ASN A 164 -10.64 -22.19 5.67
N TYR A 165 -11.70 -21.58 6.21
CA TYR A 165 -11.69 -20.18 6.64
C TYR A 165 -10.53 -19.83 7.59
N TRP A 166 -10.23 -20.66 8.59
CA TRP A 166 -9.15 -20.39 9.55
C TRP A 166 -7.75 -20.34 8.91
N GLN A 167 -7.53 -21.08 7.82
CA GLN A 167 -6.30 -20.99 7.06
C GLN A 167 -6.18 -19.61 6.41
N LEU A 168 -7.27 -19.09 5.83
CA LEU A 168 -7.30 -17.73 5.28
C LEU A 168 -6.94 -16.68 6.34
N VAL A 169 -7.48 -16.81 7.56
CA VAL A 169 -7.19 -15.86 8.65
C VAL A 169 -5.70 -15.84 8.98
N ILE A 170 -5.08 -17.01 9.17
CA ILE A 170 -3.65 -17.12 9.49
C ILE A 170 -2.79 -16.62 8.32
N LEU A 171 -3.13 -17.01 7.10
CA LEU A 171 -2.40 -16.57 5.91
C LEU A 171 -2.51 -15.06 5.74
N ARG A 172 -3.66 -14.46 6.06
CA ARG A 172 -3.85 -13.02 5.96
C ARG A 172 -3.06 -12.25 7.02
N MET A 173 -2.94 -12.81 8.22
CA MET A 173 -2.02 -12.31 9.24
C MET A 173 -0.55 -12.36 8.77
N LEU A 174 -0.12 -13.47 8.15
CA LEU A 174 1.23 -13.62 7.60
C LEU A 174 1.51 -12.64 6.46
N MET A 175 0.53 -12.40 5.58
CA MET A 175 0.64 -11.36 4.55
C MET A 175 0.85 -9.98 5.18
N GLY A 176 0.06 -9.64 6.21
CA GLY A 176 0.22 -8.38 6.96
C GLY A 176 1.61 -8.23 7.58
N ALA A 177 2.15 -9.30 8.16
CA ALA A 177 3.51 -9.30 8.70
C ALA A 177 4.56 -9.01 7.62
N GLY A 178 4.49 -9.70 6.46
CA GLY A 178 5.45 -9.51 5.37
C GLY A 178 5.37 -8.13 4.70
N GLU A 179 4.16 -7.66 4.42
CA GLU A 179 3.94 -6.40 3.70
C GLU A 179 4.33 -5.16 4.52
N SER A 180 4.29 -5.25 5.86
CA SER A 180 4.58 -4.14 6.78
C SER A 180 5.99 -3.54 6.64
N SER A 181 6.92 -4.28 6.03
CA SER A 181 8.30 -3.84 5.81
C SER A 181 8.47 -2.90 4.62
N PHE A 182 7.60 -2.96 3.61
CA PHE A 182 7.89 -2.40 2.30
C PHE A 182 8.05 -0.88 2.33
N THR A 183 7.07 -0.17 2.89
CA THR A 183 7.12 1.29 2.96
C THR A 183 8.31 1.81 3.79
N PRO A 184 8.50 1.43 5.07
CA PRO A 184 9.59 1.99 5.88
C PRO A 184 10.98 1.58 5.39
N VAL A 185 11.16 0.33 4.95
CA VAL A 185 12.48 -0.17 4.55
C VAL A 185 12.87 0.33 3.16
N CYS A 186 11.97 0.26 2.18
CA CYS A 186 12.27 0.74 0.81
C CYS A 186 12.43 2.27 0.77
N SER A 187 11.58 3.04 1.46
CA SER A 187 11.73 4.51 1.48
C SER A 187 13.05 4.96 2.11
N SER A 188 13.52 4.24 3.14
CA SER A 188 14.84 4.44 3.74
C SER A 188 15.97 4.12 2.75
N MET A 189 15.89 2.98 2.05
CA MET A 189 16.88 2.62 1.02
C MET A 189 16.88 3.60 -0.16
N ILE A 190 15.71 4.05 -0.62
CA ILE A 190 15.57 5.04 -1.70
C ILE A 190 16.21 6.37 -1.30
N SER A 191 16.05 6.79 -0.04
CA SER A 191 16.63 8.03 0.47
C SER A 191 18.17 8.02 0.45
N ASP A 192 18.78 6.85 0.62
CA ASP A 192 20.22 6.63 0.50
C ASP A 192 20.71 6.39 -0.94
N LEU A 193 19.81 6.03 -1.86
CA LEU A 193 20.15 5.79 -3.27
C LEU A 193 20.10 7.06 -4.11
N PHE A 194 19.20 7.99 -3.79
CA PHE A 194 18.93 9.17 -4.59
C PHE A 194 19.24 10.47 -3.83
N PRO A 195 19.88 11.47 -4.49
CA PRO A 195 20.13 12.77 -3.89
C PRO A 195 18.82 13.53 -3.66
N GLU A 196 18.85 14.49 -2.74
CA GLU A 196 17.66 15.21 -2.26
C GLU A 196 16.85 15.86 -3.39
N SER A 197 17.51 16.33 -4.44
CA SER A 197 16.90 17.00 -5.60
C SER A 197 15.94 16.12 -6.39
N ILE A 198 16.14 14.79 -6.42
CA ILE A 198 15.30 13.84 -7.15
C ILE A 198 14.68 12.76 -6.24
N ARG A 199 14.96 12.80 -4.93
CA ARG A 199 14.42 11.85 -3.94
C ARG A 199 12.89 11.84 -3.93
N ALA A 200 12.27 13.01 -4.01
CA ALA A 200 10.81 13.16 -4.10
C ALA A 200 10.21 12.43 -5.31
N LEU A 201 10.87 12.53 -6.48
CA LEU A 201 10.46 11.83 -7.69
C LEU A 201 10.62 10.32 -7.55
N ALA A 202 11.76 9.86 -6.99
CA ALA A 202 12.01 8.43 -6.78
C ALA A 202 10.97 7.81 -5.83
N LEU A 203 10.63 8.49 -4.73
CA LEU A 203 9.54 8.08 -3.83
C LEU A 203 8.18 8.10 -4.55
N GLY A 204 7.92 9.09 -5.39
CA GLY A 204 6.71 9.14 -6.23
C GLY A 204 6.56 7.91 -7.13
N ILE A 205 7.64 7.51 -7.82
CA ILE A 205 7.66 6.30 -8.66
C ILE A 205 7.47 5.03 -7.83
N PHE A 206 8.13 4.92 -6.67
CA PHE A 206 7.91 3.79 -5.77
C PHE A 206 6.43 3.64 -5.37
N ASN A 207 5.78 4.75 -5.06
CA ASN A 207 4.37 4.76 -4.67
C ASN A 207 3.40 4.49 -5.83
N TRP A 208 3.81 4.61 -7.10
CA TRP A 208 3.00 4.10 -8.21
C TRP A 208 2.72 2.60 -8.07
N GLY A 209 3.59 1.87 -7.37
CA GLY A 209 3.35 0.47 -7.00
C GLY A 209 2.00 0.25 -6.33
N ILE A 210 1.54 1.16 -5.46
CA ILE A 210 0.24 1.07 -4.77
C ILE A 210 -0.91 1.05 -5.78
N TYR A 211 -0.95 2.02 -6.69
CA TYR A 211 -2.07 2.16 -7.63
C TYR A 211 -2.04 1.10 -8.72
N LEU A 212 -0.85 0.72 -9.17
CA LEU A 212 -0.67 -0.37 -10.11
C LEU A 212 -1.10 -1.70 -9.46
N GLY A 213 -0.67 -1.98 -8.23
CA GLY A 213 -1.05 -3.20 -7.52
C GLY A 213 -2.56 -3.26 -7.24
N TYR A 214 -3.11 -2.19 -6.66
CA TYR A 214 -4.55 -2.07 -6.41
C TYR A 214 -5.37 -2.18 -7.70
N GLY A 215 -4.99 -1.47 -8.76
CA GLY A 215 -5.67 -1.55 -10.05
C GLY A 215 -5.58 -2.95 -10.67
N LEU A 216 -4.39 -3.55 -10.70
CA LEU A 216 -4.18 -4.89 -11.22
C LEU A 216 -4.94 -5.96 -10.41
N SER A 217 -5.25 -5.72 -9.13
CA SER A 217 -6.06 -6.65 -8.34
C SER A 217 -7.46 -6.84 -8.92
N TYR A 218 -8.07 -5.78 -9.47
CA TYR A 218 -9.34 -5.89 -10.20
C TYR A 218 -9.16 -6.69 -11.49
N ALA A 219 -8.15 -6.40 -12.29
CA ALA A 219 -7.91 -7.12 -13.54
C ALA A 219 -7.64 -8.62 -13.29
N VAL A 220 -6.66 -8.94 -12.44
CA VAL A 220 -6.31 -10.32 -12.10
C VAL A 220 -7.49 -11.01 -11.43
N GLY A 221 -8.08 -10.41 -10.40
CA GLY A 221 -9.16 -11.02 -9.63
C GLY A 221 -10.45 -11.23 -10.43
N ASN A 222 -10.79 -10.36 -11.39
CA ASN A 222 -11.97 -10.57 -12.25
C ASN A 222 -11.66 -11.55 -13.39
N PHE A 223 -10.61 -11.28 -14.19
CA PHE A 223 -10.37 -12.04 -15.42
C PHE A 223 -9.83 -13.44 -15.18
N VAL A 224 -8.92 -13.61 -14.21
CA VAL A 224 -8.36 -14.95 -13.92
C VAL A 224 -9.42 -15.83 -13.26
N THR A 225 -10.20 -15.27 -12.34
CA THR A 225 -11.29 -16.01 -11.70
C THR A 225 -12.36 -16.41 -12.72
N ALA A 226 -12.74 -15.53 -13.65
CA ALA A 226 -13.70 -15.82 -14.70
C ALA A 226 -13.18 -16.81 -15.77
N ALA A 227 -11.86 -16.88 -15.97
CA ALA A 227 -11.26 -17.83 -16.91
C ALA A 227 -11.32 -19.29 -16.40
N ASP A 228 -11.58 -19.49 -15.10
CA ASP A 228 -11.74 -20.78 -14.42
C ASP A 228 -10.81 -21.90 -14.92
N ILE A 229 -9.51 -21.60 -14.92
CA ILE A 229 -8.48 -22.48 -15.49
C ILE A 229 -8.46 -23.79 -14.70
N GLY A 230 -8.96 -24.87 -15.29
CA GLY A 230 -9.00 -26.19 -14.65
C GLY A 230 -9.90 -26.27 -13.42
N GLY A 231 -10.96 -25.46 -13.33
CA GLY A 231 -11.94 -25.51 -12.23
C GLY A 231 -11.44 -24.91 -10.90
N LEU A 232 -10.35 -24.15 -10.94
CA LEU A 232 -9.71 -23.57 -9.76
C LEU A 232 -9.99 -22.06 -9.58
N GLY A 233 -10.76 -21.44 -10.48
CA GLY A 233 -11.26 -20.06 -10.38
C GLY A 233 -10.35 -19.07 -9.66
N TRP A 234 -10.79 -18.62 -8.47
CA TRP A 234 -10.10 -17.61 -7.66
C TRP A 234 -8.73 -18.05 -7.12
N ARG A 235 -8.49 -19.35 -7.00
CA ARG A 235 -7.22 -19.90 -6.51
C ARG A 235 -6.08 -19.53 -7.44
N TRP A 236 -6.31 -19.54 -8.76
CA TRP A 236 -5.32 -19.11 -9.75
C TRP A 236 -4.97 -17.64 -9.62
N SER A 237 -5.90 -16.78 -9.22
CA SER A 237 -5.62 -15.36 -8.98
C SER A 237 -4.52 -15.20 -7.91
N TYR A 238 -4.57 -15.99 -6.83
CA TYR A 238 -3.53 -16.02 -5.80
C TYR A 238 -2.26 -16.72 -6.25
N ILE A 239 -2.35 -17.83 -6.99
CA ILE A 239 -1.18 -18.57 -7.48
C ILE A 239 -0.36 -17.71 -8.46
N ILE A 240 -1.00 -17.07 -9.44
CA ILE A 240 -0.34 -16.18 -10.42
C ILE A 240 0.32 -15.00 -9.69
N THR A 241 -0.39 -14.41 -8.74
CA THR A 241 0.17 -13.32 -7.92
C THR A 241 1.36 -13.81 -7.09
N GLY A 242 1.26 -15.02 -6.51
CA GLY A 242 2.36 -15.67 -5.79
C GLY A 242 3.58 -15.95 -6.68
N ILE A 243 3.39 -16.35 -7.93
CA ILE A 243 4.48 -16.49 -8.92
C ILE A 243 5.17 -15.14 -9.15
N GLY A 244 4.38 -14.06 -9.31
CA GLY A 244 4.91 -12.70 -9.36
C GLY A 244 5.70 -12.33 -8.10
N GLY A 245 5.24 -12.78 -6.92
CA GLY A 245 5.93 -12.59 -5.64
C GLY A 245 7.25 -13.34 -5.55
N VAL A 246 7.32 -14.55 -6.11
CA VAL A 246 8.57 -15.32 -6.20
C VAL A 246 9.57 -14.57 -7.09
N VAL A 247 9.11 -14.07 -8.24
CA VAL A 247 9.94 -13.24 -9.11
C VAL A 247 10.41 -11.98 -8.38
N ALA A 248 9.53 -11.27 -7.67
CA ALA A 248 9.89 -10.09 -6.89
C ALA A 248 10.94 -10.40 -5.81
N THR A 249 10.74 -11.50 -5.07
CA THR A 249 11.66 -11.97 -4.02
C THR A 249 13.03 -12.31 -4.60
N LEU A 250 13.08 -13.02 -5.74
CA LEU A 250 14.32 -13.36 -6.43
C LEU A 250 15.01 -12.10 -6.98
N LEU A 251 14.27 -11.16 -7.55
CA LEU A 251 14.83 -9.88 -8.02
C LEU A 251 15.41 -9.07 -6.86
N LEU A 252 14.73 -8.99 -5.72
CA LEU A 252 15.27 -8.36 -4.51
C LEU A 252 16.57 -9.04 -4.06
N LEU A 253 16.58 -10.37 -4.03
CA LEU A 253 17.72 -11.15 -3.58
C LEU A 253 18.94 -11.01 -4.51
N LEU A 254 18.72 -11.06 -5.83
CA LEU A 254 19.78 -11.16 -6.83
C LEU A 254 20.23 -9.80 -7.38
N VAL A 255 19.30 -8.84 -7.55
CA VAL A 255 19.57 -7.57 -8.23
C VAL A 255 19.90 -6.46 -7.23
N VAL A 256 19.10 -6.30 -6.18
CA VAL A 256 19.25 -5.18 -5.24
C VAL A 256 20.47 -5.38 -4.34
N ARG A 257 21.20 -4.30 -4.07
CA ARG A 257 22.29 -4.27 -3.08
C ARG A 257 21.97 -3.26 -1.99
N GLU A 258 22.39 -3.57 -0.77
CA GLU A 258 22.23 -2.66 0.36
C GLU A 258 23.00 -1.35 0.11
N PRO A 259 22.33 -0.19 0.06
CA PRO A 259 23.02 1.08 -0.04
C PRO A 259 23.70 1.43 1.30
N PRO A 260 24.89 2.04 1.30
CA PRO A 260 25.50 2.56 2.52
C PRO A 260 24.57 3.56 3.19
N ARG A 261 24.38 3.42 4.50
CA ARG A 261 23.51 4.32 5.27
C ARG A 261 24.07 5.73 5.27
N GLY A 262 23.21 6.71 4.99
CA GLY A 262 23.58 8.12 4.94
C GLY A 262 24.48 8.49 3.76
N ALA A 263 24.51 7.66 2.70
CA ALA A 263 25.32 7.96 1.51
C ALA A 263 24.96 9.28 0.83
N GLN A 264 23.73 9.76 1.03
CA GLN A 264 23.19 11.01 0.47
C GLN A 264 22.86 12.05 1.56
N SER A 265 23.33 11.85 2.79
CA SER A 265 23.30 12.90 3.82
C SER A 265 24.44 13.88 3.51
N GLU A 266 24.16 15.18 3.37
CA GLU A 266 25.24 16.16 3.14
C GLU A 266 26.26 16.16 4.29
N PRO A 267 27.57 16.15 3.99
CA PRO A 267 28.57 16.64 4.94
C PRO A 267 28.62 18.17 4.86
N GLY A 268 27.79 18.87 5.66
CA GLY A 268 27.50 20.28 5.35
C GLY A 268 27.14 21.23 6.49
N GLY A 269 27.71 21.07 7.70
CA GLY A 269 27.88 22.19 8.62
C GLY A 269 29.24 22.84 8.34
N ASN A 270 29.22 23.98 7.64
CA ASN A 270 30.36 24.79 7.19
C ASN A 270 31.57 24.80 8.17
N LYS A 271 32.55 23.91 7.99
CA LYS A 271 33.92 24.16 8.48
C LYS A 271 34.57 25.13 7.50
N ARG A 272 34.24 26.41 7.64
CA ARG A 272 35.19 27.44 7.22
C ARG A 272 36.35 27.33 8.20
N GLU A 273 37.48 26.83 7.72
CA GLU A 273 38.77 27.21 8.27
C GLU A 273 38.80 28.73 8.34
N VAL A 274 38.61 29.27 9.54
CA VAL A 274 39.08 30.61 9.86
C VAL A 274 40.55 30.42 10.17
N GLU A 275 41.35 30.39 9.11
CA GLU A 275 42.76 30.74 9.18
C GLU A 275 42.80 32.22 9.62
N LYS A 276 42.89 32.45 10.93
CA LYS A 276 43.14 33.78 11.47
C LYS A 276 44.63 34.06 11.28
N GLU A 277 44.97 34.66 10.13
CA GLU A 277 46.08 35.59 10.08
C GLU A 277 45.83 36.68 11.13
N THR A 278 46.63 36.69 12.18
CA THR A 278 46.81 37.87 13.02
C THR A 278 48.29 38.14 13.15
N ASN A 279 48.84 38.82 12.15
CA ASN A 279 50.05 39.62 12.30
C ASN A 279 49.64 41.09 12.54
N PHE A 280 50.25 41.68 13.57
CA PHE A 280 50.42 43.12 13.82
C PHE A 280 49.19 43.95 14.28
N THR A 281 49.11 44.29 15.57
CA THR A 281 49.81 45.45 16.16
C THR A 281 49.62 45.53 17.68
N GLU A 282 50.63 46.12 18.28
CA GLU A 282 50.96 46.32 19.68
C GLU A 282 50.03 47.30 20.42
N GLY A 283 49.79 47.06 21.72
CA GLY A 283 49.52 48.12 22.70
C GLY A 283 48.07 48.33 23.18
N SER A 284 47.69 47.67 24.29
CA SER A 284 47.31 48.38 25.53
C SER A 284 46.76 47.43 26.60
N ARG A 285 47.24 47.65 27.82
CA ARG A 285 46.82 47.05 29.09
C ARG A 285 45.39 47.49 29.44
N ILE A 286 44.64 46.63 30.14
CA ILE A 286 44.07 46.87 31.48
C ILE A 286 43.36 45.58 31.97
N THR A 287 43.72 45.19 33.20
CA THR A 287 43.11 44.28 34.20
C THR A 287 41.64 43.89 33.97
N GLY A 288 41.12 42.69 34.24
CA GLY A 288 41.57 41.57 35.06
C GLY A 288 40.32 40.94 35.69
N GLU A 289 39.96 39.72 35.30
CA GLU A 289 39.21 38.78 36.15
C GLU A 289 39.27 37.38 35.52
N THR A 290 39.98 36.50 36.21
CA THR A 290 40.12 35.08 35.90
C THR A 290 38.92 34.33 36.44
N VAL A 291 38.06 33.81 35.56
CA VAL A 291 37.21 32.66 35.87
C VAL A 291 37.52 31.59 34.82
N GLY A 292 38.47 30.73 35.17
CA GLY A 292 38.66 29.47 34.48
C GLY A 292 37.64 28.46 35.01
N VAL A 293 36.81 27.92 34.13
CA VAL A 293 36.25 26.58 34.30
C VAL A 293 36.45 25.83 32.99
N SER A 294 37.24 24.77 33.11
CA SER A 294 37.72 23.85 32.10
C SER A 294 36.60 23.08 31.40
N SER A 295 36.84 22.86 30.10
CA SER A 295 36.84 21.56 29.40
C SER A 295 35.56 20.71 29.27
N GLU A 296 35.49 20.10 28.09
CA GLU A 296 34.74 18.88 27.75
C GLU A 296 33.23 19.03 27.52
N VAL A 297 32.87 19.59 26.35
CA VAL A 297 31.70 19.07 25.63
C VAL A 297 32.17 17.86 24.84
N LEU A 298 32.14 16.71 25.52
CA LEU A 298 32.22 15.40 24.89
C LEU A 298 31.19 15.34 23.78
N VAL A 299 31.68 15.06 22.57
CA VAL A 299 30.87 14.65 21.43
C VAL A 299 30.17 13.37 21.84
N ASP A 300 28.90 13.48 22.25
CA ASP A 300 28.10 12.31 22.59
C ASP A 300 27.79 11.53 21.30
N GLU A 301 28.46 10.39 21.26
CA GLU A 301 28.36 9.30 20.34
C GLU A 301 26.90 8.85 20.20
N SER A 302 26.34 8.86 18.99
CA SER A 302 25.16 8.06 18.62
C SER A 302 24.02 8.13 19.67
N THR A 303 23.21 9.20 19.67
CA THR A 303 22.03 9.26 20.53
C THR A 303 21.11 8.06 20.26
N LYS A 304 21.29 6.99 21.05
CA LYS A 304 20.29 5.94 21.24
C LYS A 304 19.11 6.66 21.86
N SER A 305 18.20 7.18 21.02
CA SER A 305 16.93 7.68 21.53
C SER A 305 16.33 6.56 22.36
N SER A 306 16.18 6.78 23.66
CA SER A 306 15.63 5.75 24.53
C SER A 306 14.24 5.43 24.01
N LEU A 307 13.83 4.15 24.04
CA LEU A 307 12.47 3.75 23.67
C LEU A 307 11.42 4.64 24.37
N LYS A 308 11.75 5.11 25.58
CA LYS A 308 10.98 6.06 26.37
C LYS A 308 10.78 7.43 25.70
N ASP A 309 11.79 7.96 25.01
CA ASP A 309 11.73 9.24 24.30
C ASP A 309 10.91 9.15 23.02
N VAL A 310 10.98 8.00 22.33
CA VAL A 310 10.14 7.68 21.18
C VAL A 310 8.68 7.59 21.63
N VAL A 311 8.39 6.82 22.68
CA VAL A 311 7.04 6.68 23.25
C VAL A 311 6.49 8.05 23.71
N LYS A 312 7.29 8.86 24.41
CA LYS A 312 6.89 10.21 24.82
C LYS A 312 6.61 11.13 23.62
N SER A 313 7.29 10.92 22.50
CA SER A 313 7.06 11.69 21.28
C SER A 313 5.76 11.29 20.57
N LEU A 314 5.31 10.04 20.68
CA LEU A 314 4.03 9.58 20.12
C LEU A 314 2.82 10.25 20.78
N PHE A 315 2.91 10.57 22.08
CA PHE A 315 1.82 11.22 22.83
C PHE A 315 1.81 12.75 22.73
N LYS A 316 2.64 13.36 21.88
CA LYS A 316 2.57 14.81 21.63
C LYS A 316 1.26 15.14 20.90
N PRO A 317 0.51 16.20 21.28
CA PRO A 317 -0.79 16.50 20.68
C PRO A 317 -0.81 16.56 19.14
N PRO A 318 0.19 17.14 18.45
CA PRO A 318 0.22 17.14 16.98
C PRO A 318 0.35 15.73 16.39
N VAL A 319 1.14 14.85 17.02
CA VAL A 319 1.35 13.47 16.54
C VAL A 319 0.08 12.65 16.72
N VAL A 320 -0.60 12.82 17.86
CA VAL A 320 -1.90 12.17 18.12
C VAL A 320 -2.95 12.64 17.12
N CYS A 321 -3.02 13.94 16.82
CA CYS A 321 -3.95 14.47 15.82
C CYS A 321 -3.67 13.92 14.42
N LEU A 322 -2.39 13.86 14.03
CA LEU A 322 -1.97 13.29 12.74
C LEU A 322 -2.26 11.79 12.66
N ALA A 323 -2.01 11.03 13.73
CA ALA A 323 -2.32 9.61 13.80
C ALA A 323 -3.83 9.37 13.67
N PHE A 324 -4.66 10.16 14.38
CA PHE A 324 -6.10 10.06 14.28
C PHE A 324 -6.62 10.39 12.87
N ALA A 325 -6.12 11.45 12.25
CA ALA A 325 -6.45 11.81 10.87
C ALA A 325 -6.05 10.70 9.87
N ALA A 326 -4.85 10.13 10.05
CA ALA A 326 -4.38 9.00 9.23
C ALA A 326 -5.28 7.77 9.43
N CYS A 327 -5.67 7.45 10.66
CA CYS A 327 -6.61 6.36 10.95
C CYS A 327 -7.94 6.56 10.24
N LEU A 328 -8.61 7.71 10.43
CA LEU A 328 -9.90 8.00 9.78
C LEU A 328 -9.81 7.85 8.26
N ARG A 329 -8.73 8.38 7.67
CA ARG A 329 -8.53 8.31 6.22
C ARG A 329 -8.26 6.90 5.73
N HIS A 330 -7.41 6.13 6.41
CA HIS A 330 -7.13 4.74 6.07
C HIS A 330 -8.36 3.87 6.24
N THR A 331 -9.17 4.08 7.28
CA THR A 331 -10.45 3.39 7.47
C THR A 331 -11.36 3.64 6.27
N ALA A 332 -11.59 4.90 5.90
CA ALA A 332 -12.43 5.22 4.73
C ALA A 332 -11.87 4.60 3.43
N GLY A 333 -10.55 4.66 3.23
CA GLY A 333 -9.88 4.11 2.05
C GLY A 333 -9.97 2.59 1.94
N PHE A 334 -9.76 1.85 3.04
CA PHE A 334 -9.88 0.40 3.05
C PHE A 334 -11.34 -0.06 2.95
N SER A 335 -12.26 0.60 3.66
CA SER A 335 -13.70 0.35 3.49
C SER A 335 -14.13 0.52 2.04
N TRP A 336 -13.66 1.58 1.38
CA TRP A 336 -13.87 1.76 -0.05
C TRP A 336 -13.27 0.62 -0.87
N ALA A 337 -11.97 0.35 -0.71
CA ALA A 337 -11.24 -0.60 -1.55
C ALA A 337 -11.82 -2.02 -1.50
N TYR A 338 -12.16 -2.52 -0.32
CA TYR A 338 -12.69 -3.87 -0.16
C TYR A 338 -14.14 -4.03 -0.60
N ASN A 339 -14.97 -2.99 -0.47
CA ASN A 339 -16.40 -3.10 -0.77
C ASN A 339 -16.78 -2.60 -2.18
N THR A 340 -15.88 -1.91 -2.90
CA THR A 340 -16.18 -1.36 -4.23
C THR A 340 -16.59 -2.43 -5.23
N GLN A 341 -15.82 -3.53 -5.33
CA GLN A 341 -16.14 -4.61 -6.27
C GLN A 341 -17.54 -5.16 -6.00
N LEU A 342 -17.81 -5.48 -4.74
CA LEU A 342 -19.03 -6.15 -4.36
C LEU A 342 -20.25 -5.23 -4.49
N TYR A 343 -20.10 -3.95 -4.16
CA TYR A 343 -21.11 -2.93 -4.44
C TYR A 343 -21.52 -2.95 -5.92
N PHE A 344 -20.56 -2.88 -6.85
CA PHE A 344 -20.92 -2.87 -8.26
C PHE A 344 -21.46 -4.21 -8.76
N LEU A 345 -20.94 -5.36 -8.28
CA LEU A 345 -21.49 -6.67 -8.63
C LEU A 345 -22.93 -6.85 -8.15
N THR A 346 -23.28 -6.27 -7.00
CA THR A 346 -24.64 -6.36 -6.44
C THR A 346 -25.62 -5.40 -7.13
N TYR A 347 -25.17 -4.21 -7.53
CA TYR A 347 -26.06 -3.16 -8.05
C TYR A 347 -26.06 -3.07 -9.59
N TYR A 348 -24.98 -3.50 -10.24
CA TYR A 348 -24.75 -3.39 -11.69
C TYR A 348 -24.03 -4.65 -12.25
N PRO A 349 -24.65 -5.84 -12.17
CA PRO A 349 -24.00 -7.11 -12.51
C PRO A 349 -23.57 -7.24 -13.99
N ASP A 350 -24.29 -6.60 -14.91
CA ASP A 350 -24.07 -6.75 -16.36
C ASP A 350 -22.89 -5.91 -16.90
N PHE A 351 -22.25 -5.11 -16.06
CA PHE A 351 -21.22 -4.17 -16.48
C PHE A 351 -19.81 -4.75 -16.32
N ASN A 352 -18.90 -4.49 -17.28
CA ASN A 352 -17.50 -4.93 -17.16
C ASN A 352 -16.74 -4.09 -16.13
N LEU A 353 -16.71 -4.55 -14.89
CA LEU A 353 -16.08 -3.83 -13.77
C LEU A 353 -14.56 -3.92 -13.80
N GLY A 354 -14.03 -5.07 -14.20
CA GLY A 354 -12.60 -5.35 -14.20
C GLY A 354 -11.80 -4.26 -14.91
N LEU A 355 -12.12 -3.91 -16.15
CA LEU A 355 -11.36 -2.91 -16.91
C LEU A 355 -11.56 -1.48 -16.39
N TRP A 356 -12.80 -1.10 -16.09
CA TRP A 356 -13.12 0.27 -15.68
C TRP A 356 -12.49 0.63 -14.33
N VAL A 357 -12.62 -0.23 -13.33
CA VAL A 357 -12.05 0.04 -11.99
C VAL A 357 -10.53 -0.08 -12.01
N THR A 358 -9.97 -1.01 -12.78
CA THR A 358 -8.51 -1.08 -13.04
C THR A 358 -8.00 0.22 -13.65
N GLY A 359 -8.63 0.67 -14.74
CA GLY A 359 -8.25 1.89 -15.45
C GLY A 359 -8.36 3.13 -14.58
N CYS A 360 -9.47 3.29 -13.86
CA CYS A 360 -9.66 4.41 -12.93
C CYS A 360 -8.60 4.44 -11.83
N SER A 361 -8.30 3.28 -11.24
CA SER A 361 -7.31 3.16 -10.17
C SER A 361 -5.90 3.50 -10.64
N ILE A 362 -5.48 2.95 -11.79
CA ILE A 362 -4.14 3.17 -12.33
C ILE A 362 -3.97 4.60 -12.83
N ILE A 363 -4.89 5.07 -13.69
CA ILE A 363 -4.79 6.39 -14.31
C ILE A 363 -4.99 7.48 -13.26
N GLY A 364 -6.08 7.38 -12.48
CA GLY A 364 -6.43 8.37 -11.47
C GLY A 364 -5.41 8.43 -10.33
N GLY A 365 -4.93 7.26 -9.86
CA GLY A 365 -3.91 7.19 -8.83
C GLY A 365 -2.56 7.75 -9.28
N SER A 366 -2.08 7.35 -10.45
CA SER A 366 -0.78 7.79 -10.98
C SER A 366 -0.77 9.29 -11.31
N LEU A 367 -1.83 9.78 -11.97
CA LEU A 367 -1.97 11.21 -12.26
C LEU A 367 -2.13 12.02 -10.98
N GLY A 368 -2.90 11.51 -10.01
CA GLY A 368 -3.04 12.11 -8.70
C GLY A 368 -1.68 12.33 -8.03
N VAL A 369 -0.84 11.29 -7.93
CA VAL A 369 0.49 11.42 -7.31
C VAL A 369 1.40 12.39 -8.05
N ALA A 370 1.39 12.36 -9.38
CA ALA A 370 2.20 13.28 -10.17
C ALA A 370 1.77 14.74 -9.96
N VAL A 371 0.47 15.02 -10.05
CA VAL A 371 -0.09 16.37 -9.88
C VAL A 371 0.04 16.85 -8.44
N GLY A 372 -0.33 16.01 -7.47
CA GLY A 372 -0.30 16.35 -6.06
C GLY A 372 1.13 16.59 -5.55
N GLY A 373 2.10 15.80 -6.00
CA GLY A 373 3.52 16.04 -5.72
C GLY A 373 4.01 17.36 -6.30
N PHE A 374 3.71 17.63 -7.58
CA PHE A 374 4.10 18.88 -8.22
C PHE A 374 3.48 20.12 -7.54
N VAL A 375 2.20 20.06 -7.21
CA VAL A 375 1.49 21.15 -6.50
C VAL A 375 2.06 21.34 -5.10
N SER A 376 2.25 20.25 -4.35
CA SER A 376 2.81 20.26 -3.00
C SER A 376 4.19 20.89 -2.97
N ASP A 377 5.11 20.47 -3.84
CA ASP A 377 6.47 21.00 -3.89
C ASP A 377 6.50 22.50 -4.23
N ARG A 378 5.61 22.96 -5.11
CA ARG A 378 5.51 24.38 -5.48
C ARG A 378 4.95 25.22 -4.34
N LEU A 379 4.00 24.69 -3.59
CA LEU A 379 3.38 25.38 -2.45
C LEU A 379 4.32 25.42 -1.24
N VAL A 380 5.07 24.35 -0.98
CA VAL A 380 6.08 24.29 0.09
C VAL A 380 7.17 25.34 -0.10
N LYS A 381 7.61 25.59 -1.34
CA LYS A 381 8.56 26.68 -1.64
C LYS A 381 8.06 28.07 -1.26
N ARG A 382 6.73 28.28 -1.17
CA ARG A 382 6.11 29.57 -0.86
C ARG A 382 5.65 29.71 0.59
N LEU A 383 5.02 28.67 1.14
CA LEU A 383 4.34 28.69 2.44
C LEU A 383 5.03 27.82 3.50
N GLY A 384 6.18 27.21 3.16
CA GLY A 384 6.92 26.31 4.03
C GLY A 384 6.26 24.95 4.21
N LEU A 385 6.72 24.18 5.21
CA LEU A 385 6.30 22.79 5.43
C LEU A 385 4.80 22.64 5.76
N ARG A 386 4.16 23.68 6.32
CA ARG A 386 2.72 23.67 6.62
C ARG A 386 1.85 23.57 5.37
N ALA A 387 2.39 23.94 4.20
CA ALA A 387 1.69 23.84 2.93
C ALA A 387 1.23 22.42 2.60
N ARG A 388 2.01 21.39 2.99
CA ARG A 388 1.66 19.99 2.74
C ARG A 388 0.36 19.59 3.41
N LEU A 389 0.13 20.05 4.64
CA LEU A 389 -1.11 19.81 5.37
C LEU A 389 -2.32 20.47 4.70
N TYR A 390 -2.15 21.70 4.20
CA TYR A 390 -3.23 22.39 3.47
C TYR A 390 -3.54 21.73 2.13
N VAL A 391 -2.52 21.28 1.39
CA VAL A 391 -2.71 20.53 0.14
C VAL A 391 -3.44 19.22 0.42
N LEU A 392 -3.08 18.49 1.48
CA LEU A 392 -3.76 17.26 1.89
C LEU A 392 -5.22 17.50 2.26
N ALA A 393 -5.51 18.49 3.09
CA ALA A 393 -6.88 18.80 3.49
C ALA A 393 -7.72 19.29 2.31
N GLY A 394 -7.17 20.20 1.49
CA GLY A 394 -7.85 20.75 0.33
C GLY A 394 -8.15 19.71 -0.74
N SER A 395 -7.20 18.81 -1.03
CA SER A 395 -7.41 17.77 -2.03
C SER A 395 -8.48 16.77 -1.59
N GLN A 396 -8.53 16.44 -0.30
CA GLN A 396 -9.54 15.53 0.24
C GLN A 396 -10.93 16.16 0.21
N PHE A 397 -11.05 17.44 0.55
CA PHE A 397 -12.29 18.20 0.45
C PHE A 397 -12.83 18.24 -0.98
N VAL A 398 -11.94 18.47 -1.96
CA VAL A 398 -12.32 18.45 -3.39
C VAL A 398 -12.69 17.03 -3.85
N ALA A 399 -12.03 15.99 -3.34
CA ALA A 399 -12.30 14.61 -3.72
C ALA A 399 -13.64 14.08 -3.17
N THR A 400 -14.08 14.54 -2.00
CA THR A 400 -15.31 14.07 -1.33
C THR A 400 -16.58 14.10 -2.20
N PRO A 401 -16.95 15.20 -2.88
CA PRO A 401 -18.15 15.20 -3.72
C PRO A 401 -18.06 14.20 -4.89
N PHE A 402 -16.86 14.01 -5.46
CA PHE A 402 -16.66 13.02 -6.52
C PHE A 402 -16.75 11.58 -5.98
N ALA A 403 -16.24 11.32 -4.78
CA ALA A 403 -16.40 10.03 -4.14
C ALA A 403 -17.88 9.72 -3.85
N ALA A 404 -18.63 10.71 -3.35
CA ALA A 404 -20.07 10.58 -3.16
C ALA A 404 -20.81 10.34 -4.49
N GLY A 405 -20.42 11.04 -5.56
CA GLY A 405 -21.01 10.91 -6.89
C GLY A 405 -21.00 9.47 -7.44
N VAL A 406 -20.05 8.63 -7.03
CA VAL A 406 -20.01 7.20 -7.41
C VAL A 406 -21.27 6.45 -6.96
N LEU A 407 -21.88 6.86 -5.85
CA LEU A 407 -23.11 6.25 -5.33
C LEU A 407 -24.39 6.81 -6.00
N PHE A 408 -24.31 8.00 -6.59
CA PHE A 408 -25.47 8.69 -7.18
C PHE A 408 -25.58 8.51 -8.70
N PHE A 409 -24.46 8.28 -9.39
CA PHE A 409 -24.46 8.10 -10.84
C PHE A 409 -24.44 6.61 -11.21
N PRO A 410 -25.22 6.18 -12.21
CA PRO A 410 -25.06 4.84 -12.78
C PRO A 410 -23.78 4.75 -13.62
N PRO A 411 -23.24 3.53 -13.84
CA PRO A 411 -22.23 3.27 -14.87
C PRO A 411 -22.64 3.81 -16.26
N PRO A 412 -21.75 4.46 -17.04
CA PRO A 412 -20.34 4.71 -16.75
C PRO A 412 -20.05 5.98 -15.93
N GLY A 413 -21.07 6.80 -15.64
CA GLY A 413 -20.95 8.07 -14.88
C GLY A 413 -20.26 7.89 -13.51
N ALA A 414 -20.56 6.78 -12.83
CA ALA A 414 -19.91 6.40 -11.58
C ALA A 414 -18.37 6.35 -11.70
N PHE A 415 -17.84 5.83 -12.83
CA PHE A 415 -16.40 5.67 -13.04
C PHE A 415 -15.71 6.99 -13.38
N PHE A 416 -16.37 7.91 -14.09
CA PHE A 416 -15.83 9.25 -14.28
C PHE A 416 -15.74 10.01 -12.95
N SER A 417 -16.76 9.88 -12.10
CA SER A 417 -16.74 10.41 -10.73
C SER A 417 -15.62 9.76 -9.90
N LEU A 418 -15.45 8.44 -10.00
CA LEU A 418 -14.38 7.70 -9.32
C LEU A 418 -12.97 8.14 -9.78
N LEU A 419 -12.79 8.32 -11.08
CA LEU A 419 -11.52 8.78 -11.66
C LEU A 419 -11.16 10.17 -11.10
N ALA A 420 -12.11 11.11 -11.08
CA ALA A 420 -11.90 12.43 -10.49
C ALA A 420 -11.57 12.32 -8.98
N ALA A 421 -12.31 11.49 -8.24
CA ALA A 421 -12.05 11.25 -6.82
C ALA A 421 -10.64 10.72 -6.57
N TYR A 422 -10.11 9.84 -7.43
CA TYR A 422 -8.75 9.32 -7.30
C TYR A 422 -7.67 10.35 -7.65
N ILE A 423 -7.89 11.17 -8.69
CA ILE A 423 -6.95 12.24 -9.05
C ILE A 423 -6.78 13.21 -7.88
N PHE A 424 -7.87 13.65 -7.24
CA PHE A 424 -7.80 14.62 -6.15
C PHE A 424 -7.51 13.97 -4.78
N GLY A 425 -8.09 12.81 -4.49
CA GLY A 425 -8.04 12.20 -3.15
C GLY A 425 -6.78 11.37 -2.87
N LYS A 426 -6.11 10.87 -3.92
CA LYS A 426 -4.89 10.07 -3.75
C LYS A 426 -3.60 10.86 -4.02
N GLY A 427 -3.68 12.04 -4.63
CA GLY A 427 -2.51 12.83 -4.99
C GLY A 427 -1.75 13.52 -3.86
N ALA A 428 -2.41 13.87 -2.76
CA ALA A 428 -1.78 14.66 -1.69
C ALA A 428 -1.12 13.82 -0.57
N PHE A 429 -1.10 12.49 -0.70
CA PHE A 429 -0.82 11.63 0.45
C PHE A 429 0.67 11.37 0.73
N LEU A 430 1.58 11.74 -0.16
CA LEU A 430 2.91 11.12 -0.19
C LEU A 430 4.07 12.07 0.15
N PHE A 431 3.79 13.20 0.81
CA PHE A 431 4.81 14.18 1.23
C PHE A 431 4.62 14.72 2.63
#